data_AF-A0A8J7RZS0-F1
#
_entry.id   AF-A0A8J7RZS0-F1
#
_cell.length_a   1.000
_cell.length_b   1.000
_cell.length_c   1.000
_cell.angle_alpha   90.00
_cell.angle_beta   90.00
_cell.angle_gamma   90.00
#
_symmetry.space_group_name_H-M   'P 1'
#
loop_
_entity.id
_entity.type
_entity.pdbx_description
1 polymer ?
#
loop_
_entity_poly.entity_id
_entity_poly.type
_entity_poly.pdbx_seq_one_letter_code
_entity_poly.pdbx_strand_id
1 'polypeptide(L)'
;MTHAVAPSSRSFDHHLSPSLFGLSEVALRRLDPSACLRRALLEETPPRGRAEEVLLAWLIALPPGIDPAEAAGHLAPGAPEGGMHPEIERLLGLLKEVARYPAARLSRRRARG
;
A
#
# COMPACT_ATOMS: atom_id res chain seq x y z
N MET A 1 -14.95 35.53 -29.58
CA MET A 1 -14.61 35.64 -28.14
C MET A 1 -14.49 34.22 -27.61
N THR A 2 -13.26 33.74 -27.46
CA THR A 2 -12.94 32.35 -27.17
C THR A 2 -12.70 32.25 -25.66
N HIS A 3 -13.67 31.73 -24.90
CA HIS A 3 -13.46 31.43 -23.49
C HIS A 3 -12.73 30.10 -23.36
N ALA A 4 -11.42 30.16 -23.16
CA ALA A 4 -10.63 29.07 -22.64
C ALA A 4 -10.92 28.95 -21.14
N VAL A 5 -11.68 27.94 -20.75
CA VAL A 5 -11.86 27.57 -19.34
C VAL A 5 -10.66 26.71 -18.96
N ALA A 6 -9.85 27.25 -18.03
CA ALA A 6 -8.68 26.59 -17.47
C ALA A 6 -9.06 25.25 -16.80
N PRO A 7 -8.19 24.22 -16.84
CA PRO A 7 -8.45 22.98 -16.14
C PRO A 7 -8.44 23.22 -14.62
N SER A 8 -9.55 22.88 -13.98
CA SER A 8 -9.71 22.93 -12.53
C SER A 8 -8.59 22.14 -11.84
N SER A 9 -7.69 22.86 -11.17
CA SER A 9 -6.79 22.31 -10.17
C SER A 9 -7.65 21.63 -9.10
N ARG A 10 -7.76 20.31 -9.16
CA ARG A 10 -8.19 19.52 -8.01
C ARG A 10 -7.08 19.62 -6.99
N SER A 11 -7.25 20.48 -5.99
CA SER A 11 -6.47 20.41 -4.76
C SER A 11 -6.78 19.07 -4.11
N PHE A 12 -5.88 18.11 -4.31
CA PHE A 12 -5.85 16.85 -3.58
C PHE A 12 -5.21 17.12 -2.21
N ASP A 13 -5.95 17.80 -1.34
CA ASP A 13 -5.63 17.85 0.08
C ASP A 13 -6.23 16.60 0.73
N HIS A 14 -5.67 15.44 0.45
CA HIS A 14 -5.87 14.26 1.28
C HIS A 14 -4.55 14.03 1.99
N HIS A 15 -4.44 14.55 3.20
CA HIS A 15 -3.36 14.13 4.07
C HIS A 15 -3.74 12.76 4.60
N LEU A 16 -3.24 11.69 3.97
CA LEU A 16 -3.24 10.38 4.60
C LEU A 16 -2.65 10.53 6.01
N SER A 17 -3.50 10.20 6.97
CA SER A 17 -3.32 10.57 8.36
C SER A 17 -1.97 10.00 8.87
N PRO A 18 -1.26 10.76 9.73
CA PRO A 18 -0.08 10.34 10.49
C PRO A 18 -0.12 8.91 11.08
N SER A 19 -1.28 8.27 11.21
CA SER A 19 -1.48 6.99 11.91
C SER A 19 -0.67 5.77 11.46
N LEU A 20 0.13 5.82 10.37
CA LEU A 20 1.21 4.83 10.14
C LEU A 20 2.41 5.00 11.10
N PHE A 21 2.50 6.11 11.87
CA PHE A 21 3.62 6.48 12.76
C PHE A 21 3.84 5.57 14.00
N GLY A 22 3.04 4.53 14.20
CA GLY A 22 3.27 3.57 15.29
C GLY A 22 4.45 2.62 15.03
N LEU A 23 4.89 2.48 13.78
CA LEU A 23 5.99 1.61 13.41
C LEU A 23 7.31 2.40 13.34
N SER A 24 8.37 1.82 13.92
CA SER A 24 9.72 2.35 13.74
C SER A 24 10.15 2.26 12.27
N GLU A 25 11.05 3.15 11.83
CA GLU A 25 11.63 3.08 10.48
C GLU A 25 12.27 1.70 10.19
N VAL A 26 12.82 1.05 11.21
CA VAL A 26 13.36 -0.31 11.12
C VAL A 26 12.25 -1.35 10.86
N ALA A 27 11.11 -1.22 11.53
CA ALA A 27 9.95 -2.08 11.29
C ALA A 27 9.38 -1.84 9.89
N LEU A 28 9.24 -0.58 9.46
CA LEU A 28 8.77 -0.24 8.12
C LEU A 28 9.66 -0.82 7.02
N ARG A 29 10.99 -0.75 7.17
CA ARG A 29 11.93 -1.36 6.21
C ARG A 29 11.83 -2.88 6.14
N ARG A 30 11.38 -3.54 7.20
CA ARG A 30 11.15 -4.99 7.19
C ARG A 30 9.82 -5.36 6.52
N LEU A 31 8.80 -4.52 6.72
CA LEU A 31 7.45 -4.75 6.21
C LEU A 31 7.29 -4.27 4.76
N ASP A 32 8.06 -3.28 4.31
CA ASP A 32 8.11 -2.80 2.93
C ASP A 32 9.57 -2.59 2.48
N PRO A 33 10.30 -3.68 2.14
CA PRO A 33 11.73 -3.61 1.85
C PRO A 33 12.10 -2.76 0.63
N SER A 34 11.19 -2.66 -0.34
CA SER A 34 11.38 -1.86 -1.56
C SER A 34 10.91 -0.41 -1.40
N ALA A 35 10.31 -0.06 -0.26
CA ALA A 35 9.63 1.21 -0.01
C ALA A 35 8.51 1.53 -1.03
N CYS A 36 8.08 0.56 -1.86
CA CYS A 36 7.13 0.81 -2.93
C CYS A 36 5.74 1.12 -2.39
N LEU A 37 5.31 0.39 -1.36
CA LEU A 37 4.01 0.62 -0.72
C LEU A 37 4.01 1.90 0.09
N ARG A 38 5.10 2.17 0.82
CA ARG A 38 5.27 3.39 1.60
C ARG A 38 5.16 4.62 0.72
N ARG A 39 5.83 4.64 -0.44
CA ARG A 39 5.74 5.77 -1.38
C ARG A 39 4.35 5.91 -1.99
N ALA A 40 3.71 4.80 -2.33
CA ALA A 40 2.35 4.83 -2.88
C ALA A 40 1.30 5.29 -1.86
N LEU A 41 1.43 4.87 -0.60
CA LEU A 41 0.43 5.05 0.45
C LEU A 41 0.70 6.23 1.38
N LEU A 42 1.94 6.73 1.50
CA LEU A 42 2.25 7.89 2.35
C LEU A 42 2.53 9.15 1.54
N GLU A 43 3.25 9.00 0.43
CA GLU A 43 3.62 10.14 -0.42
C GLU A 43 2.57 10.39 -1.51
N GLU A 44 1.45 9.66 -1.47
CA GLU A 44 0.37 9.66 -2.47
C GLU A 44 0.87 9.59 -3.91
N THR A 45 2.04 8.97 -4.09
CA THR A 45 2.70 8.93 -5.38
C THR A 45 2.21 7.69 -6.10
N PRO A 46 1.51 7.83 -7.24
CA PRO A 46 0.99 6.66 -7.95
C PRO A 46 2.12 5.67 -8.25
N PRO A 47 1.89 4.37 -8.04
CA PRO A 47 2.91 3.36 -8.27
C PRO A 47 3.37 3.37 -9.74
N ARG A 48 4.63 2.98 -9.95
CA ARG A 48 5.16 2.75 -11.30
C ARG A 48 4.68 1.37 -11.80
N GLY A 49 3.42 1.29 -12.21
CA GLY A 49 2.80 0.05 -12.69
C GLY A 49 1.40 -0.16 -12.11
N ARG A 50 0.83 -1.33 -12.39
CA ARG A 50 -0.48 -1.72 -11.85
C ARG A 50 -0.34 -2.07 -10.37
N ALA A 51 -1.38 -1.80 -9.59
CA ALA A 51 -1.46 -2.15 -8.17
C ALA A 51 -1.13 -3.64 -7.91
N GLU A 52 -1.59 -4.55 -8.77
CA GLU A 52 -1.30 -6.00 -8.67
C GLU A 52 0.19 -6.31 -8.85
N GLU A 53 0.88 -5.63 -9.74
CA GLU A 53 2.32 -5.82 -10.00
C GLU A 53 3.14 -5.36 -8.80
N VAL A 54 2.75 -4.24 -8.21
CA VAL A 54 3.38 -3.66 -7.03
C VAL A 54 3.17 -4.56 -5.82
N LEU A 55 1.94 -5.06 -5.62
CA LEU A 55 1.64 -6.03 -4.57
C LEU A 55 2.46 -7.31 -4.75
N LEU A 56 2.54 -7.84 -5.97
CA LEU A 56 3.31 -9.04 -6.26
C LEU A 56 4.81 -8.84 -5.98
N ALA A 57 5.37 -7.72 -6.43
CA ALA A 57 6.76 -7.36 -6.17
C ALA A 57 7.03 -7.24 -4.66
N TRP A 58 6.11 -6.62 -3.92
CA TRP A 58 6.18 -6.53 -2.47
C TRP A 58 6.14 -7.92 -1.80
N LEU A 59 5.19 -8.79 -2.16
CA LEU A 59 5.08 -10.15 -1.63
C LEU A 59 6.35 -10.98 -1.86
N ILE A 60 6.99 -10.83 -3.02
CA ILE A 60 8.25 -11.50 -3.36
C ILE A 60 9.40 -10.94 -2.53
N ALA A 61 9.44 -9.62 -2.32
CA ALA A 61 10.51 -8.95 -1.58
C ALA A 61 10.43 -9.16 -0.06
N LEU A 62 9.29 -9.59 0.48
CA LEU A 62 9.12 -9.81 1.93
C LEU A 62 10.15 -10.83 2.46
N PRO A 63 10.88 -10.50 3.53
CA PRO A 63 11.86 -11.40 4.13
C PRO A 63 11.24 -12.75 4.53
N PRO A 64 12.03 -13.83 4.53
CA PRO A 64 11.58 -15.10 5.11
C PRO A 64 11.22 -14.91 6.58
N GLY A 65 10.15 -15.56 7.02
CA GLY A 65 9.63 -15.45 8.39
C GLY A 65 8.67 -14.29 8.65
N ILE A 66 8.49 -13.37 7.70
CA ILE A 66 7.42 -12.36 7.76
C ILE A 66 6.13 -12.94 7.15
N ASP A 67 5.03 -12.87 7.91
CA ASP A 67 3.70 -13.18 7.43
C ASP A 67 3.16 -12.00 6.61
N PRO A 68 2.84 -12.19 5.32
CA PRO A 68 2.25 -11.14 4.50
C PRO A 68 0.93 -10.59 5.04
N ALA A 69 0.11 -11.42 5.71
CA ALA A 69 -1.16 -10.97 6.27
C ALA A 69 -0.95 -9.97 7.42
N GLU A 70 -0.03 -10.30 8.33
CA GLU A 70 0.38 -9.41 9.43
C GLU A 70 1.01 -8.13 8.88
N ALA A 71 1.93 -8.26 7.92
CA ALA A 71 2.60 -7.11 7.29
C ALA A 71 1.61 -6.18 6.59
N ALA A 72 0.66 -6.72 5.82
CA ALA A 72 -0.37 -5.93 5.18
C ALA A 72 -1.30 -5.23 6.19
N GLY A 73 -1.64 -5.90 7.30
CA GLY A 73 -2.44 -5.32 8.38
C GLY A 73 -1.78 -4.09 9.02
N HIS A 74 -0.45 -4.10 9.11
CA HIS A 74 0.31 -2.95 9.58
C HIS A 74 0.43 -1.82 8.56
N LEU A 75 0.44 -2.13 7.27
CA LEU A 75 0.61 -1.15 6.18
C LEU A 75 -0.70 -0.51 5.71
N ALA A 76 -1.86 -1.09 6.06
CA ALA A 76 -3.17 -0.61 5.66
C ALA A 76 -4.04 0.00 6.79
N PRO A 77 -3.52 0.85 7.71
CA PRO A 77 -4.36 1.43 8.74
C PRO A 77 -5.22 2.56 8.16
N GLY A 78 -6.51 2.30 8.01
CA GLY A 78 -7.56 3.33 8.05
C GLY A 78 -7.49 4.47 7.03
N ALA A 79 -6.87 4.29 5.86
CA ALA A 79 -6.91 5.28 4.80
C ALA A 79 -8.37 5.64 4.45
N PRO A 80 -8.76 6.93 4.46
CA PRO A 80 -10.11 7.36 4.12
C PRO A 80 -10.48 6.84 2.73
N GLU A 81 -11.70 6.32 2.60
CA GLU A 81 -12.20 5.80 1.33
C GLU A 81 -12.59 6.98 0.44
N GLY A 82 -11.93 7.08 -0.73
CA GLY A 82 -12.18 8.10 -1.73
C GLY A 82 -11.16 9.24 -1.74
N GLY A 83 -10.97 9.85 -2.92
CA GLY A 83 -10.12 11.02 -3.13
C GLY A 83 -8.66 10.70 -3.45
N MET A 84 -8.29 9.42 -3.55
CA MET A 84 -6.93 9.00 -3.95
C MET A 84 -6.86 8.65 -5.43
N HIS A 85 -5.64 8.47 -5.95
CA HIS A 85 -5.43 7.94 -7.29
C HIS A 85 -6.01 6.51 -7.41
N PRO A 86 -6.65 6.12 -8.53
CA PRO A 86 -7.28 4.79 -8.67
C PRO A 86 -6.36 3.61 -8.37
N GLU A 87 -5.09 3.67 -8.78
CA GLU A 87 -4.10 2.63 -8.48
C GLU A 87 -3.74 2.57 -6.99
N ILE A 88 -3.78 3.70 -6.27
CA ILE A 88 -3.54 3.73 -4.82
C ILE A 88 -4.73 3.12 -4.09
N GLU A 89 -5.96 3.47 -4.50
CA GLU A 89 -7.19 2.86 -3.97
C GLU A 89 -7.22 1.35 -4.22
N ARG A 90 -6.85 0.93 -5.43
CA ARG A 90 -6.76 -0.49 -5.79
C ARG A 90 -5.72 -1.22 -4.94
N LEU A 91 -4.54 -0.64 -4.77
CA LEU A 91 -3.47 -1.20 -3.96
C LEU A 91 -3.88 -1.33 -2.48
N LEU A 92 -4.55 -0.32 -1.92
CA LEU A 92 -5.14 -0.38 -0.59
C LEU A 92 -6.16 -1.51 -0.45
N GLY A 93 -7.04 -1.67 -1.44
CA GLY A 93 -8.01 -2.78 -1.47
C GLY A 93 -7.32 -4.14 -1.43
N LEU A 94 -6.29 -4.33 -2.26
CA LEU A 94 -5.49 -5.55 -2.30
C LEU A 94 -4.78 -5.83 -0.98
N LEU A 95 -4.19 -4.81 -0.33
CA LEU A 95 -3.56 -4.98 0.99
C LEU A 95 -4.58 -5.36 2.07
N LYS A 96 -5.78 -4.77 2.05
CA LYS A 96 -6.88 -5.16 2.93
C LYS A 96 -7.29 -6.62 2.70
N GLU A 97 -7.30 -7.09 1.44
CA GLU A 97 -7.57 -8.51 1.11
C GLU A 97 -6.47 -9.44 1.65
N VAL A 98 -5.19 -9.09 1.47
CA VAL A 98 -4.06 -9.86 2.02
C VAL A 98 -4.12 -9.91 3.55
N ALA A 99 -4.43 -8.80 4.20
CA ALA A 99 -4.55 -8.73 5.67
C ALA A 99 -5.69 -9.61 6.21
N ARG A 100 -6.76 -9.82 5.43
CA ARG A 100 -7.88 -10.70 5.78
C ARG A 100 -7.58 -12.19 5.56
N TYR A 101 -6.51 -12.52 4.84
CA TYR A 101 -6.16 -13.91 4.59
C TYR A 101 -5.60 -14.54 5.87
N PRO A 102 -6.12 -15.69 6.34
CA PRO A 102 -5.68 -16.25 7.61
C PRO A 102 -4.21 -16.67 7.55
N ALA A 103 -3.40 -16.13 8.46
CA ALA A 103 -1.97 -16.40 8.70
C ALA A 103 -1.61 -17.89 8.55
N ALA A 104 -2.45 -18.77 9.11
CA ALA A 104 -2.26 -20.22 9.08
C ALA A 104 -2.23 -20.86 7.67
N ARG A 105 -2.76 -20.19 6.63
CA ARG A 105 -2.73 -20.71 5.25
C ARG A 105 -1.48 -20.29 4.47
N LEU A 106 -0.87 -19.14 4.77
CA LEU A 106 0.28 -18.61 4.05
C LEU A 106 1.61 -19.21 4.56
N SER A 107 1.79 -19.30 5.88
CA SER A 107 3.00 -19.86 6.49
C SER A 107 3.23 -21.34 6.11
N ARG A 108 2.14 -22.12 5.94
CA ARG A 108 2.20 -23.53 5.51
C ARG A 108 2.71 -23.71 4.07
N ARG A 109 2.59 -22.69 3.21
CA ARG A 109 3.05 -22.77 1.82
C ARG A 109 4.50 -22.31 1.66
N ARG A 110 4.96 -21.35 2.47
CA ARG A 110 6.36 -20.89 2.49
C ARG A 110 7.34 -21.91 3.10
N ALA A 111 6.88 -22.74 4.04
CA ALA A 111 7.73 -23.79 4.64
C ALA A 111 7.98 -25.02 3.74
N ARG A 112 7.42 -25.06 2.52
CA ARG A 112 7.54 -26.18 1.57
C ARG A 112 8.18 -25.82 0.22
N GLY A 113 8.61 -24.58 0.03
CA GLY A 113 9.36 -24.13 -1.15
C GLY A 113 10.77 -23.76 -0.73
#